data_AF-A0A326GBC3-F1
#
_entry.id   AF-A0A326GBC3-F1
#
_cell.length_a   1.000
_cell.length_b   1.000
_cell.length_c   1.000
_cell.angle_alpha   90.00
_cell.angle_beta   90.00
_cell.angle_gamma   90.00
#
_symmetry.space_group_name_H-M   'P 1'
#
loop_
_entity.id
_entity.type
_entity.pdbx_description
1 polymer ?
#
loop_
_entity_poly.entity_id
_entity_poly.type
_entity_poly.pdbx_seq_one_letter_code
_entity_poly.pdbx_strand_id
1 'polypeptide(L)' 'MAATVSDILLEWYDAHARDLPWRSRPGAAAPDPYHVWLSEVMLQQTTVAAVKPYFAAFLDRWPT' A
#
# COMPACT_ATOMS: atom_id res chain seq x y z
N MET A 1 -14.37 -27.69 -8.78
CA MET A 1 -14.60 -26.29 -9.23
C MET A 1 -13.27 -25.76 -9.71
N ALA A 2 -13.21 -25.18 -10.92
CA ALA A 2 -11.99 -24.51 -11.37
C ALA A 2 -11.77 -23.23 -10.55
N ALA A 3 -10.51 -22.86 -10.30
CA ALA A 3 -10.18 -21.61 -9.60
C ALA A 3 -10.74 -20.41 -10.37
N THR A 4 -11.26 -19.42 -9.66
CA THR A 4 -11.72 -18.17 -10.27
C THR A 4 -10.54 -17.24 -10.57
N VAL A 5 -10.76 -16.23 -11.42
CA VAL A 5 -9.73 -15.21 -11.68
C VAL A 5 -9.34 -14.49 -10.37
N SER A 6 -10.30 -14.22 -9.48
CA SER A 6 -10.03 -13.60 -8.19
C SER A 6 -9.09 -14.45 -7.33
N ASP A 7 -9.33 -15.77 -7.28
CA ASP A 7 -8.48 -16.69 -6.51
C ASP A 7 -7.03 -16.67 -7.02
N ILE A 8 -6.86 -16.75 -8.35
CA ILE A 8 -5.53 -16.73 -8.99
C ILE A 8 -4.81 -15.41 -8.72
N LEU A 9 -5.51 -14.27 -8.77
CA LEU A 9 -4.93 -12.95 -8.52
C LEU A 9 -4.50 -12.78 -7.06
N LEU A 10 -5.30 -13.28 -6.11
CA LEU A 10 -4.97 -13.20 -4.68
C LEU A 10 -3.78 -14.09 -4.33
N GLU A 11 -3.73 -15.32 -4.86
CA GLU A 11 -2.58 -16.22 -4.66
C GLU A 11 -1.28 -15.61 -5.20
N TRP A 12 -1.33 -14.99 -6.39
CA TRP A 12 -0.17 -14.28 -6.92
C TRP A 12 0.22 -13.08 -6.04
N TYR A 13 -0.75 -12.29 -5.58
CA TYR A 13 -0.50 -11.12 -4.73
C TYR A 13 0.16 -11.50 -3.41
N ASP A 14 -0.29 -12.60 -2.77
CA ASP A 14 0.29 -13.07 -1.52
C ASP A 14 1.79 -13.40 -1.65
N ALA A 15 2.20 -13.93 -2.80
CA ALA A 15 3.61 -14.27 -3.06
C ALA A 15 4.46 -13.11 -3.61
N HIS A 16 3.85 -12.13 -4.29
CA HIS A 16 4.59 -11.12 -5.07
C HIS A 16 4.30 -9.66 -4.71
N ALA A 17 3.48 -9.40 -3.68
CA ALA A 17 3.17 -8.04 -3.25
C ALA A 17 4.45 -7.26 -2.90
N ARG A 18 4.53 -6.02 -3.41
CA ARG A 18 5.65 -5.11 -3.10
C ARG A 18 5.52 -4.57 -1.70
N ASP A 19 6.66 -4.46 -1.02
CA ASP A 19 6.78 -3.75 0.26
C ASP A 19 6.69 -2.23 0.06
N LEU A 20 5.58 -1.66 0.54
CA LEU A 20 5.31 -0.23 0.49
C LEU A 20 4.92 0.28 1.90
N PRO A 21 5.45 1.43 2.36
CA PRO A 21 5.24 1.90 3.73
C PRO A 21 3.77 2.13 4.14
N TRP A 22 2.92 2.46 3.17
CA TRP A 22 1.49 2.71 3.37
C TRP A 22 0.61 1.46 3.19
N ARG A 23 1.20 0.29 2.92
CA ARG A 23 0.48 -0.98 2.79
C ARG A 23 0.76 -1.88 3.99
N SER A 24 -0.26 -2.64 4.37
CA SER A 24 -0.08 -3.80 5.24
C SER A 24 0.19 -5.03 4.40
N ARG A 25 1.12 -5.89 4.85
CA ARG A 25 1.35 -7.18 4.21
C ARG A 25 0.14 -8.11 4.41
N PRO A 26 -0.08 -9.08 3.50
CA PRO A 26 -1.02 -10.16 3.75
C PRO A 26 -0.80 -10.79 5.13
N GLY A 27 -1.87 -10.94 5.91
CA GLY A 27 -1.81 -11.47 7.28
C GLY A 27 -1.38 -10.49 8.38
N ALA A 28 -1.03 -9.24 8.05
CA ALA A 28 -0.78 -8.20 9.05
C ALA A 28 -2.07 -7.49 9.51
N ALA A 29 -1.97 -6.66 10.55
CA ALA A 29 -3.06 -5.78 10.96
C ALA A 29 -3.51 -4.87 9.80
N ALA A 30 -4.74 -4.37 9.86
CA ALA A 30 -5.24 -3.43 8.86
C ALA A 30 -4.38 -2.15 8.81
N PRO A 31 -4.16 -1.55 7.62
CA PRO A 31 -3.38 -0.33 7.51
C PRO A 31 -4.10 0.86 8.16
N ASP A 32 -3.32 1.81 8.67
CA ASP A 32 -3.86 3.05 9.23
C ASP A 32 -4.64 3.84 8.15
N PRO A 33 -5.93 4.17 8.35
CA PRO A 33 -6.72 4.93 7.38
C PRO A 33 -6.10 6.27 6.98
N TYR A 34 -5.42 6.97 7.89
CA TYR A 34 -4.72 8.23 7.61
C TYR A 34 -3.56 8.00 6.64
N HIS A 35 -2.77 6.96 6.88
CA HIS A 35 -1.66 6.57 5.99
C HIS A 35 -2.16 6.15 4.62
N VAL A 36 -3.26 5.39 4.55
CA VAL A 36 -3.88 4.99 3.28
C VAL A 36 -4.31 6.22 2.51
N TRP A 37 -5.14 7.08 3.10
CA TRP A 37 -5.63 8.30 2.46
C TRP A 37 -4.48 9.20 1.95
N LEU A 38 -3.49 9.47 2.80
CA LEU A 38 -2.34 10.29 2.43
C LEU A 38 -1.59 9.70 1.23
N SER A 39 -1.35 8.39 1.23
CA SER A 39 -0.64 7.72 0.14
C SER A 39 -1.42 7.78 -1.18
N GLU A 40 -2.74 7.64 -1.14
CA GLU A 40 -3.59 7.72 -2.33
C GLU A 40 -3.56 9.13 -2.93
N VAL A 41 -3.62 10.18 -2.11
CA VAL A 41 -3.49 11.56 -2.58
C VAL A 41 -2.11 11.81 -3.20
N MET A 42 -1.03 11.37 -2.54
CA MET A 42 0.33 11.57 -3.05
C MET A 42 0.60 10.84 -4.36
N LEU A 43 0.04 9.64 -4.54
CA LEU A 43 0.26 8.79 -5.72
C LEU A 43 -0.53 9.25 -6.95
N GLN A 44 -1.48 10.19 -6.80
CA GLN A 44 -2.14 10.79 -7.94
C GLN A 44 -1.13 11.59 -8.77
N GLN A 45 -1.05 11.30 -10.07
CA GLN A 45 -0.19 12.00 -11.02
C GLN A 45 1.33 11.95 -10.67
N THR A 46 1.75 11.07 -9.75
CA THR A 46 3.16 10.87 -9.40
C THR A 46 3.53 9.39 -9.43
N THR A 47 4.77 9.06 -9.09
CA THR A 47 5.26 7.67 -9.07
C THR A 47 5.59 7.22 -7.66
N VAL A 48 5.54 5.91 -7.42
CA VAL A 48 5.92 5.29 -6.13
C VAL A 48 7.33 5.71 -5.68
N ALA A 49 8.29 5.77 -6.60
CA ALA A 49 9.67 6.15 -6.30
C ALA A 49 9.77 7.59 -5.79
N ALA A 50 8.97 8.50 -6.37
CA ALA A 50 8.90 9.89 -5.92
C ALA A 50 8.21 10.00 -4.55
N VAL A 51 7.12 9.26 -4.30
CA VAL A 51 6.31 9.41 -3.09
C VAL A 51 6.99 8.91 -1.81
N LYS A 52 7.77 7.82 -1.87
CA LYS A 52 8.38 7.19 -0.68
C LYS A 52 9.05 8.17 0.31
N PRO A 53 9.98 9.04 -0.10
CA PRO A 53 10.61 9.99 0.83
C PRO A 53 9.64 11.06 1.36
N TYR A 54 8.68 11.52 0.55
CA TYR A 54 7.72 12.54 0.98
C TYR A 54 6.69 11.99 1.97
N PHE A 55 6.24 10.76 1.78
CA PHE A 55 5.35 10.09 2.71
C PHE A 55 5.96 10.00 4.12
N ALA A 56 7.22 9.57 4.22
CA ALA A 56 7.92 9.48 5.50
C ALA A 56 8.10 10.86 6.16
N ALA A 57 8.52 11.88 5.39
CA ALA A 57 8.68 13.24 5.91
C ALA A 57 7.35 13.87 6.35
N PHE A 58 6.25 13.56 5.66
CA PHE A 58 4.93 14.07 6.00
C PHE A 58 4.46 13.51 7.34
N LEU A 59 4.61 12.20 7.58
CA LEU A 59 4.21 11.56 8.83
C LEU A 59 5.06 12.00 10.03
N ASP A 60 6.36 12.26 9.82
CA ASP A 60 7.22 12.83 10.86
C ASP A 60 6.73 14.21 11.29
N ARG A 61 6.24 15.01 10.34
CA ARG A 61 5.74 16.37 10.59
C ARG A 61 4.30 16.40 11.12
N TRP A 62 3.45 15.51 10.60
CA TRP A 62 2.02 15.41 10.86
C TRP A 62 1.65 13.94 11.07
N PRO A 63 1.73 13.45 12.32
CA PRO A 63 1.49 12.03 12.59
C PRO A 63 0.01 11.63 12.59
N THR A 64 -0.94 12.57 12.77
CA THR A 64 -2.39 12.32 12.85
C THR A 64 -3.20 13.53 12.41
#